data_AF-A0A498EWK3-F1
#
_entry.id   AF-A0A498EWK3-F1
#
_cell.length_a   1.000
_cell.length_b   1.000
_cell.length_c   1.000
_cell.angle_alpha   90.00
_cell.angle_beta   90.00
_cell.angle_gamma   90.00
#
_symmetry.space_group_name_H-M   'P 1'
#
loop_
_entity.id
_entity.type
_entity.pdbx_description
1 polymer ?
#
loop_
_entity_poly.entity_id
_entity_poly.type
_entity_poly.pdbx_seq_one_letter_code
_entity_poly.pdbx_strand_id
1 'polypeptide(L)'
;MLLPVSDSDEDRLNRLVDAVLEIAVPTDSTVVVAHAIPDEDDGVVTTIPAISGGNYPQILSRTEYDDLLDQYPDDEHSVDEVVAEHEVVRSVTARLDDAGVAHEVRGVVGDPGEAILELAANV
;
A
#
# COMPACT_ATOMS: atom_id res chain seq x y z
N MET A 1 9.47 8.64 9.40
CA MET A 1 8.24 8.31 10.17
C MET A 1 7.49 7.23 9.41
N LEU A 2 7.01 6.16 10.04
CA LEU A 2 6.31 5.07 9.33
C LEU A 2 4.79 5.22 9.47
N LEU A 3 4.06 5.13 8.36
CA LEU A 3 2.60 5.10 8.31
C LEU A 3 2.14 3.79 7.64
N PRO A 4 1.68 2.81 8.42
CA PRO A 4 1.11 1.59 7.85
C PRO A 4 -0.28 1.86 7.27
N VAL A 5 -0.48 1.40 6.04
CA VAL A 5 -1.71 1.49 5.27
C VAL A 5 -2.21 0.07 5.04
N SER A 6 -3.48 -0.15 5.33
CA SER A 6 -4.18 -1.42 5.07
C SER A 6 -5.57 -1.08 4.54
N ASP A 7 -6.27 -2.07 4.00
CA ASP A 7 -7.70 -1.97 3.64
C ASP A 7 -8.63 -1.83 4.87
N SER A 8 -8.07 -1.37 5.99
CA SER A 8 -8.82 -1.03 7.18
C SER A 8 -9.65 0.23 6.92
N ASP A 9 -10.83 0.26 7.52
CA ASP A 9 -11.77 1.38 7.64
C ASP A 9 -11.18 2.77 7.29
N GLU A 10 -11.67 3.36 6.20
CA GLU A 10 -11.20 4.64 5.64
C GLU A 10 -11.23 5.77 6.68
N ASP A 11 -12.21 5.79 7.59
CA ASP A 11 -12.31 6.81 8.64
C ASP A 11 -11.12 6.73 9.60
N ARG A 12 -10.64 5.50 9.86
CA ARG A 12 -9.47 5.27 10.71
C ARG A 12 -8.20 5.74 10.00
N LEU A 13 -8.06 5.43 8.72
CA LEU A 13 -6.92 5.85 7.92
C LEU A 13 -6.85 7.37 7.81
N ASN A 14 -7.98 8.03 7.54
CA ASN A 14 -8.07 9.48 7.46
C ASN A 14 -7.59 10.15 8.75
N ARG A 15 -8.01 9.64 9.91
CA ARG A 15 -7.57 10.16 11.21
C ARG A 15 -6.07 9.94 11.44
N LEU A 16 -5.52 8.82 11.00
CA LEU A 16 -4.08 8.55 11.09
C LEU A 16 -3.28 9.52 10.23
N VAL A 17 -3.71 9.75 8.99
CA VAL A 17 -3.08 10.72 8.08
C VAL A 17 -3.12 12.13 8.68
N ASP A 18 -4.25 12.55 9.25
CA ASP A 18 -4.35 13.85 9.92
C ASP A 18 -3.34 14.00 11.06
N ALA A 19 -3.20 12.97 11.89
CA ALA A 19 -2.22 12.95 12.98
C ALA A 19 -0.77 12.95 12.45
N VAL A 20 -0.50 12.26 11.35
CA VAL A 20 0.81 12.28 10.68
C VAL A 20 1.13 13.68 10.17
N LEU A 21 0.18 14.35 9.52
CA LEU A 21 0.35 15.70 9.00
C LEU A 21 0.63 16.71 10.13
N GLU A 22 -0.07 16.59 11.26
CA GLU A 22 0.15 17.47 12.43
C GLU A 22 1.60 17.42 12.94
N ILE A 23 2.30 16.30 12.75
CA ILE A 23 3.68 16.10 13.18
C ILE A 23 4.67 16.36 12.04
N ALA A 24 4.42 15.83 10.84
CA ALA A 24 5.35 15.84 9.72
C ALA A 24 5.55 17.25 9.15
N VAL A 25 4.48 18.04 9.04
CA VAL A 25 4.54 19.42 8.53
C VAL A 25 5.46 20.32 9.37
N PRO A 26 5.33 20.41 10.70
CA PRO A 26 6.22 21.27 11.49
C PRO A 26 7.64 20.70 11.68
N THR A 27 7.86 19.41 11.38
CA THR A 27 9.16 18.75 11.60
C THR A 27 9.96 18.51 10.32
N ASP A 28 9.41 18.81 9.15
CA ASP A 28 9.99 18.45 7.84
C ASP A 28 10.40 16.96 7.77
N SER A 29 9.61 16.09 8.41
CA SER A 29 9.91 14.65 8.47
C SER A 29 9.40 13.92 7.24
N THR A 30 10.24 13.07 6.64
CA THR A 30 9.82 12.15 5.58
C THR A 30 8.93 11.04 6.14
N VAL A 31 7.80 10.81 5.46
CA VAL A 31 6.82 9.76 5.80
C VAL A 31 6.98 8.56 4.88
N VAL A 32 7.29 7.39 5.45
CA VAL A 32 7.31 6.11 4.76
C VAL A 32 5.91 5.51 4.83
N VAL A 33 5.24 5.43 3.68
CA VAL A 33 3.90 4.86 3.52
C VAL A 33 4.08 3.37 3.22
N ALA A 34 3.72 2.53 4.17
CA ALA A 34 3.94 1.09 4.10
C ALA A 34 2.64 0.33 3.83
N HIS A 35 2.64 -0.59 2.88
CA HIS A 35 1.49 -1.48 2.62
C HIS A 35 1.96 -2.92 2.51
N ALA A 36 1.21 -3.83 3.11
CA ALA A 36 1.48 -5.25 3.05
C ALA A 36 0.51 -5.94 2.07
N ILE A 37 1.09 -6.70 1.15
CA ILE A 37 0.40 -7.57 0.21
C ILE A 37 0.34 -8.96 0.87
N PRO A 38 -0.85 -9.51 1.16
CA PRO A 38 -0.97 -10.83 1.78
C PRO A 38 -0.41 -11.92 0.86
N ASP A 39 0.44 -12.81 1.40
CA ASP A 39 1.08 -13.91 0.64
C ASP A 39 0.15 -15.12 0.48
N GLU A 40 -0.90 -15.23 1.31
CA GLU A 40 -1.92 -16.28 1.24
C GLU A 40 -3.29 -15.67 0.90
N ASP A 41 -4.06 -16.35 0.04
CA ASP A 41 -5.49 -16.11 -0.14
C ASP A 41 -6.19 -16.25 1.21
N ASP A 42 -6.38 -15.15 1.93
CA ASP A 42 -7.16 -15.09 3.17
C ASP A 42 -8.66 -15.27 2.85
N GLY A 43 -9.03 -16.42 2.27
CA GLY A 43 -10.39 -16.92 2.10
C GLY A 43 -11.39 -16.02 1.37
N VAL A 44 -10.97 -14.91 0.74
CA VAL A 44 -11.88 -14.12 -0.08
C VAL A 44 -12.05 -14.87 -1.39
N VAL A 45 -13.15 -15.60 -1.47
CA VAL A 45 -13.60 -16.27 -2.68
C VAL A 45 -13.76 -15.23 -3.79
N THR A 46 -12.74 -15.00 -4.61
CA THR A 46 -12.85 -14.29 -5.89
C THR A 46 -13.49 -15.22 -6.92
N THR A 47 -14.65 -15.78 -6.60
CA THR A 47 -15.52 -16.40 -7.61
C THR A 47 -16.50 -15.34 -8.12
N ILE A 48 -15.96 -14.31 -8.78
CA ILE A 48 -16.75 -13.52 -9.71
C ILE A 48 -16.07 -13.68 -11.07
N PRO A 49 -16.67 -14.42 -12.02
CA PRO A 49 -16.10 -14.51 -13.35
C PRO A 49 -16.03 -13.10 -13.95
N ALA A 50 -14.90 -12.78 -14.56
CA ALA A 50 -14.63 -11.48 -15.17
C ALA A 50 -15.72 -11.11 -16.19
N ILE A 51 -16.64 -10.25 -15.77
CA ILE A 51 -17.50 -9.50 -16.67
C ILE A 51 -16.89 -8.11 -16.82
N SER A 52 -16.14 -7.96 -17.90
CA SER A 52 -15.96 -6.72 -18.68
C SER A 52 -16.12 -5.40 -17.91
N GLY A 53 -14.99 -4.80 -17.50
CA GLY A 53 -14.87 -3.35 -17.31
C GLY A 53 -15.06 -2.78 -15.90
N GLY A 54 -14.92 -3.60 -14.85
CA GLY A 54 -14.93 -3.11 -13.47
C GLY A 54 -13.53 -2.73 -12.99
N ASN A 55 -13.30 -1.46 -12.70
CA ASN A 55 -12.19 -0.98 -11.87
C ASN A 55 -12.49 -1.38 -10.42
N TYR A 56 -12.10 -2.59 -10.02
CA TYR A 56 -12.22 -3.03 -8.63
C TYR A 56 -10.88 -2.82 -7.89
N PRO A 57 -10.92 -2.40 -6.61
CA PRO A 57 -9.74 -2.30 -5.77
C PRO A 57 -9.15 -3.71 -5.64
N GLN A 58 -7.97 -3.92 -6.20
CA GLN A 58 -7.34 -5.23 -6.17
C GLN A 58 -6.46 -5.32 -4.93
N ILE A 59 -6.97 -6.03 -3.92
CA ILE A 59 -6.09 -6.73 -2.97
C ILE A 59 -5.41 -7.79 -3.82
N LEU A 60 -4.20 -7.51 -4.28
CA LEU A 60 -3.43 -8.47 -5.06
C LEU A 60 -2.95 -9.57 -4.11
N SER A 61 -3.25 -10.82 -4.42
CA SER A 61 -2.61 -11.95 -3.77
C SER A 61 -1.21 -12.16 -4.37
N ARG A 62 -0.31 -12.88 -3.68
CA ARG A 62 1.01 -13.24 -4.24
C ARG A 62 0.91 -13.89 -5.63
N THR A 63 -0.08 -14.75 -5.83
CA THR A 63 -0.34 -15.41 -7.12
C THR A 63 -0.62 -14.40 -8.23
N GLU A 64 -1.41 -13.35 -7.93
CA GLU A 64 -1.74 -12.29 -8.89
C GLU A 64 -0.54 -11.36 -9.13
N TYR A 65 0.33 -11.17 -8.12
CA TYR A 65 1.63 -10.49 -8.30
C TYR A 65 2.56 -11.28 -9.23
N ASP A 66 2.74 -12.57 -8.99
CA ASP A 66 3.57 -13.44 -9.82
C ASP A 66 3.00 -13.52 -11.27
N ASP A 67 1.68 -13.59 -11.44
CA ASP A 67 1.03 -13.56 -12.77
C ASP A 67 1.24 -12.22 -13.51
N LEU A 68 1.24 -11.09 -12.79
CA LEU A 68 1.55 -9.77 -13.38
C LEU A 68 3.02 -9.64 -13.76
N LEU A 69 3.94 -10.16 -12.93
CA LEU A 69 5.37 -10.22 -13.25
C LEU A 69 5.65 -11.11 -14.47
N ASP A 70 4.98 -12.26 -14.56
CA ASP A 70 5.12 -13.18 -15.70
C ASP A 70 4.55 -12.59 -17.00
N GLN A 71 3.55 -11.70 -16.91
CA GLN A 71 2.95 -11.04 -18.08
C GLN A 71 3.80 -9.88 -18.64
N TYR A 72 4.70 -9.30 -17.84
CA TYR A 72 5.60 -8.22 -18.24
C TYR A 72 7.06 -8.53 -17.86
N PRO A 73 7.74 -9.41 -18.62
CA PRO A 73 9.09 -9.89 -18.28
C PRO A 73 10.22 -8.85 -18.45
N ASP A 74 9.90 -7.63 -18.91
CA ASP A 74 10.88 -6.64 -19.36
C ASP A 74 10.91 -5.31 -18.58
N ASP A 75 10.17 -5.15 -17.47
CA ASP A 75 10.36 -4.01 -16.55
C ASP A 75 10.35 -4.44 -15.08
N GLU A 76 11.37 -3.99 -14.34
CA GLU A 76 11.63 -4.20 -12.90
C GLU A 76 10.51 -3.60 -12.02
N HIS A 77 9.30 -4.14 -12.06
CA HIS A 77 8.25 -3.70 -11.15
C HIS A 77 8.52 -4.20 -9.73
N SER A 78 9.15 -3.35 -8.94
CA SER A 78 9.36 -3.57 -7.52
C SER A 78 8.02 -3.61 -6.76
N VAL A 79 7.98 -4.31 -5.62
CA VAL A 79 6.79 -4.35 -4.75
C VAL A 79 6.33 -2.92 -4.37
N ASP A 80 7.28 -2.00 -4.21
CA ASP A 80 7.03 -0.58 -3.93
C ASP A 80 6.20 0.10 -5.03
N GLU A 81 6.44 -0.23 -6.31
CA GLU A 81 5.73 0.36 -7.45
C GLU A 81 4.30 -0.16 -7.57
N VAL A 82 4.11 -1.47 -7.38
CA VAL A 82 2.76 -2.08 -7.35
C VAL A 82 1.92 -1.48 -6.24
N VAL A 83 2.53 -1.30 -5.06
CA VAL A 83 1.87 -0.69 -3.91
C VAL A 83 1.56 0.80 -4.14
N ALA A 84 2.44 1.54 -4.82
CA ALA A 84 2.21 2.95 -5.13
C ALA A 84 0.96 3.18 -5.99
N GLU A 85 0.61 2.22 -6.85
CA GLU A 85 -0.58 2.26 -7.68
C GLU A 85 -1.87 1.86 -6.94
N HIS A 86 -1.78 1.32 -5.73
CA HIS A 86 -2.92 0.92 -4.92
C HIS A 86 -3.76 2.15 -4.51
N GLU A 87 -5.09 2.08 -4.68
CA GLU A 87 -5.99 3.23 -4.47
C GLU A 87 -5.85 3.86 -3.08
N VAL A 88 -5.77 3.02 -2.04
CA VAL A 88 -5.60 3.47 -0.66
C VAL A 88 -4.26 4.18 -0.47
N VAL A 89 -3.18 3.67 -1.08
CA VAL A 89 -1.85 4.30 -1.00
C VAL A 89 -1.84 5.61 -1.77
N ARG A 90 -2.39 5.63 -2.98
CA ARG A 90 -2.52 6.84 -3.82
C ARG A 90 -3.34 7.93 -3.13
N SER A 91 -4.40 7.57 -2.42
CA SER A 91 -5.20 8.56 -1.68
C SER A 91 -4.41 9.15 -0.50
N VAL A 92 -3.61 8.35 0.20
CA VAL A 92 -2.74 8.82 1.30
C VAL A 92 -1.61 9.70 0.76
N THR A 93 -0.91 9.28 -0.29
CA THR A 93 0.20 10.05 -0.86
C THR A 93 -0.26 11.38 -1.43
N ALA A 94 -1.42 11.41 -2.10
CA ALA A 94 -2.03 12.66 -2.55
C ALA A 94 -2.25 13.67 -1.41
N ARG A 95 -2.68 13.20 -0.23
CA ARG A 95 -2.86 14.07 0.94
C ARG A 95 -1.53 14.57 1.52
N LEU A 96 -0.48 13.75 1.47
CA LEU A 96 0.87 14.16 1.88
C LEU A 96 1.44 15.21 0.91
N ASP A 97 1.26 15.00 -0.40
CA ASP A 97 1.66 15.94 -1.45
C ASP A 97 0.94 17.28 -1.34
N ASP A 98 -0.38 17.27 -1.13
CA ASP A 98 -1.19 18.47 -0.91
C ASP A 98 -0.69 19.30 0.29
N ALA A 99 -0.13 18.63 1.30
CA ALA A 99 0.47 19.25 2.48
C ALA A 99 1.95 19.60 2.32
N GLY A 100 2.59 19.24 1.20
CA GLY A 100 4.00 19.46 0.93
C GLY A 100 4.94 18.56 1.75
N VAL A 101 4.45 17.41 2.23
CA VAL A 101 5.23 16.47 3.04
C VAL A 101 5.93 15.46 2.14
N ALA A 102 7.26 15.36 2.29
CA ALA A 102 8.05 14.35 1.58
C ALA A 102 7.63 12.93 2.01
N HIS A 103 7.44 12.04 1.04
CA HIS A 103 7.01 10.68 1.31
C HIS A 103 7.76 9.66 0.46
N GLU A 104 7.76 8.41 0.92
CA GLU A 104 8.34 7.25 0.24
C GLU A 104 7.38 6.07 0.40
N VAL A 105 7.14 5.32 -0.68
CA VAL A 105 6.26 4.15 -0.63
C VAL A 105 7.09 2.88 -0.46
N ARG A 106 6.70 2.02 0.47
CA ARG A 106 7.34 0.72 0.71
C ARG A 106 6.31 -0.39 0.74
N GLY A 107 6.45 -1.33 -0.17
CA GLY A 107 5.65 -2.54 -0.25
C GLY A 107 6.35 -3.72 0.41
N VAL A 108 5.59 -4.51 1.16
CA VAL A 108 6.07 -5.77 1.75
C VAL A 108 5.09 -6.89 1.43
N VAL A 109 5.59 -8.11 1.25
CA VAL A 109 4.77 -9.29 0.98
C VAL A 109 4.80 -10.20 2.21
N GLY A 110 3.64 -10.68 2.66
CA GLY A 110 3.53 -11.55 3.83
C GLY A 110 2.35 -11.18 4.73
N ASP A 111 2.31 -11.78 5.91
CA ASP A 111 1.33 -11.43 6.94
C ASP A 111 1.41 -9.93 7.28
N PRO A 112 0.32 -9.16 7.12
CA PRO A 112 0.38 -7.71 7.26
C PRO A 112 0.95 -7.22 8.60
N GLY A 113 0.65 -7.94 9.68
CA GLY A 113 1.17 -7.60 11.02
C GLY A 113 2.68 -7.81 11.14
N GLU A 114 3.19 -8.94 10.66
CA GLU A 114 4.61 -9.29 10.78
C GLU A 114 5.46 -8.52 9.77
N ALA A 115 5.01 -8.46 8.51
CA ALA A 115 5.73 -7.79 7.43
C ALA A 115 5.92 -6.29 7.70
N ILE A 116 4.92 -5.62 8.28
CA ILE A 116 5.02 -4.21 8.68
C ILE A 116 5.95 -4.03 9.88
N LEU A 117 5.96 -4.95 10.84
CA LEU A 117 6.89 -4.91 11.98
C LEU A 117 8.34 -5.09 11.53
N GLU A 118 8.59 -6.01 10.60
CA GLU A 118 9.90 -6.21 10.00
C GLU A 118 10.35 -4.95 9.25
N LEU A 119 9.46 -4.31 8.49
CA LEU A 119 9.78 -3.03 7.84
C LEU A 119 10.10 -1.94 8.87
N ALA A 120 9.32 -1.84 9.95
CA ALA A 120 9.53 -0.88 11.02
C ALA A 120 10.89 -1.06 11.74
N ALA A 121 11.39 -2.28 11.80
CA ALA A 121 12.71 -2.58 12.37
C ALA A 121 13.88 -2.13 11.46
N ASN A 122 13.61 -1.85 10.19
CA ASN A 122 14.61 -1.56 9.16
C ASN A 122 14.57 -0.11 8.63
N VAL A 123 13.77 0.78 9.24
CA VAL A 123 13.62 2.20 8.87
C VAL A 123 14.05 3.17 9.97
#